data_AF-A1VU33-F1
#
_entry.id   AF-A1VU33-F1
#
_cell.length_a   1.000
_cell.length_b   1.000
_cell.length_c   1.000
_cell.angle_alpha   90.00
_cell.angle_beta   90.00
_cell.angle_gamma   90.00
#
_symmetry.space_group_name_H-M   'P 1'
#
loop_
_entity.id
_entity.type
_entity.pdbx_description
1 polymer ?
#
loop_
_entity_poly.entity_id
_entity_poly.type
_entity_poly.pdbx_seq_one_letter_code
_entity_poly.pdbx_strand_id
1 'polypeptide(L)'
;MCEVFISADPALYESRIRSVRLHGVATSIRLENLFWDVLGDIASRDGMSVPQLCTRLHDELEAERQGIENFASFLRVCCGRYLALQLSGGIPRDASIPIGSLNARRVLATEQRPFSSRRAPDRETPQTLAA
;
A
#
# COMPACT_ATOMS: atom_id res chain seq x y z
N MET A 1 -23.07 -13.55 -4.20
CA MET A 1 -21.91 -13.05 -3.43
C MET A 1 -20.60 -13.63 -3.96
N CYS A 2 -20.44 -14.96 -4.03
CA CYS A 2 -19.20 -15.59 -4.53
C CYS A 2 -18.87 -15.18 -5.97
N GLU A 3 -19.88 -15.13 -6.84
CA GLU A 3 -19.72 -14.74 -8.26
C GLU A 3 -19.03 -13.38 -8.45
N VAL A 4 -19.31 -12.40 -7.58
CA VAL A 4 -18.68 -11.06 -7.63
C VAL A 4 -17.16 -11.14 -7.40
N PHE A 5 -16.67 -12.17 -6.70
CA PHE A 5 -15.25 -12.34 -6.37
C PHE A 5 -14.55 -13.39 -7.24
N ILE A 6 -15.23 -14.47 -7.62
CA ILE A 6 -14.62 -15.56 -8.41
C ILE A 6 -14.60 -15.27 -9.92
N SER A 7 -15.46 -14.35 -10.39
CA SER A 7 -15.50 -13.95 -11.80
C SER A 7 -14.51 -12.83 -12.12
N ALA A 8 -13.57 -12.52 -11.21
CA ALA A 8 -12.50 -11.59 -11.48
C ALA A 8 -11.61 -12.12 -12.61
N ASP A 9 -11.22 -11.24 -13.53
CA ASP A 9 -10.27 -11.58 -14.59
C ASP A 9 -8.99 -12.17 -13.96
N PRO A 10 -8.59 -13.41 -14.34
CA PRO A 10 -7.37 -14.05 -13.84
C PRO A 10 -6.11 -13.21 -14.00
N ALA A 11 -6.06 -12.34 -15.00
CA ALA A 11 -4.95 -11.43 -15.18
C ALA A 11 -4.75 -10.52 -13.95
N LEU A 12 -5.81 -10.13 -13.24
CA LEU A 12 -5.71 -9.17 -12.12
C LEU A 12 -4.91 -9.71 -10.93
N TYR A 13 -5.04 -10.99 -10.61
CA TYR A 13 -4.33 -11.63 -9.49
C TYR A 13 -3.09 -12.42 -9.90
N GLU A 14 -2.73 -12.42 -11.19
CA GLU A 14 -1.44 -12.92 -11.66
C GLU A 14 -0.30 -12.04 -11.11
N SER A 15 0.70 -12.67 -10.48
CA SER A 15 1.87 -12.00 -9.94
C SER A 15 2.90 -11.68 -11.03
N ARG A 16 3.35 -10.43 -11.09
CA ARG A 16 4.46 -9.98 -11.93
C ARG A 16 5.59 -9.38 -11.11
N ILE A 17 6.82 -9.67 -11.53
CA ILE A 17 8.03 -9.09 -10.96
C ILE A 17 8.45 -7.88 -11.80
N ARG A 18 8.70 -6.75 -11.15
CA ARG A 18 9.31 -5.58 -11.78
C ARG A 18 10.56 -5.19 -11.00
N SER A 19 11.61 -4.79 -11.71
CA SER A 19 12.84 -4.27 -11.11
C SER A 19 12.70 -2.76 -10.91
N VAL A 20 12.91 -2.29 -9.68
CA VAL A 20 12.89 -0.87 -9.29
C VAL A 20 14.23 -0.54 -8.67
N ARG A 21 14.81 0.62 -8.98
CA ARG A 21 16.06 1.09 -8.37
C ARG A 21 15.76 1.85 -7.08
N LEU A 22 16.03 1.22 -5.94
CA LEU A 22 15.92 1.84 -4.62
C LEU A 22 17.35 2.17 -4.15
N HIS A 23 17.66 3.45 -3.89
CA HIS A 23 19.02 3.90 -3.57
C HIS A 23 20.11 3.43 -4.56
N GLY A 24 19.77 3.33 -5.84
CA GLY A 24 20.68 2.85 -6.90
C GLY A 24 20.82 1.32 -6.99
N VAL A 25 20.27 0.57 -6.02
CA VAL A 25 20.26 -0.89 -6.03
C VAL A 25 19.03 -1.40 -6.77
N ALA A 26 19.22 -2.33 -7.71
CA ALA A 26 18.12 -2.97 -8.41
C ALA A 26 17.39 -3.95 -7.48
N THR A 27 16.18 -3.58 -7.07
CA THR A 27 15.31 -4.36 -6.18
C THR A 27 14.17 -4.98 -6.97
N SER A 28 14.04 -6.30 -6.91
CA SER A 28 12.96 -7.05 -7.55
C SER A 28 11.73 -7.07 -6.66
N ILE A 29 10.64 -6.44 -7.11
CA ILE A 29 9.37 -6.38 -6.39
C ILE A 29 8.35 -7.26 -7.10
N ARG A 30 7.71 -8.18 -6.37
CA ARG A 30 6.64 -9.05 -6.88
C ARG A 30 5.27 -8.57 -6.37
N LEU A 31 4.40 -8.15 -7.27
CA LEU A 31 3.01 -7.77 -7.00
C LEU A 31 2.07 -8.32 -8.06
N GLU A 32 0.81 -8.47 -7.71
CA GLU A 32 -0.29 -8.80 -8.60
C GLU A 32 -0.57 -7.62 -9.57
N ASN A 33 -1.07 -7.91 -10.77
CA ASN A 33 -1.31 -6.87 -11.79
C ASN A 33 -2.23 -5.76 -11.31
N LEU A 34 -3.29 -6.08 -10.55
CA LEU A 34 -4.17 -5.08 -9.96
C LEU A 34 -3.40 -4.03 -9.14
N PHE A 35 -2.43 -4.45 -8.34
CA PHE A 35 -1.63 -3.51 -7.55
C PHE A 35 -0.69 -2.70 -8.42
N TRP A 36 -0.13 -3.28 -9.48
CA TRP A 36 0.67 -2.52 -10.44
C TRP A 36 -0.16 -1.44 -11.15
N ASP A 37 -1.41 -1.73 -11.48
CA ASP A 37 -2.30 -0.78 -12.14
C ASP A 37 -2.71 0.35 -11.19
N VAL A 38 -3.05 0.02 -9.94
CA VAL A 38 -3.35 1.03 -8.90
C VAL A 38 -2.12 1.90 -8.60
N LEU A 39 -0.91 1.34 -8.51
CA LEU A 39 0.31 2.13 -8.39
C LEU A 39 0.53 3.05 -9.61
N GLY A 40 0.15 2.59 -10.80
CA GLY A 40 0.18 3.38 -12.03
C GLY A 40 -0.74 4.60 -11.94
N ASP A 41 -1.97 4.41 -11.49
CA ASP A 41 -2.93 5.49 -11.27
C ASP A 41 -2.38 6.51 -10.26
N ILE A 42 -1.96 6.05 -9.07
CA ILE A 42 -1.37 6.91 -8.02
C ILE A 42 -0.18 7.71 -8.57
N ALA A 43 0.76 7.06 -9.26
CA ALA A 43 1.94 7.72 -9.80
C ALA A 43 1.56 8.79 -10.83
N SER A 44 0.64 8.47 -11.75
CA SER A 44 0.24 9.37 -12.83
C SER A 44 -0.40 10.66 -12.34
N ARG A 45 -1.14 10.61 -11.22
CA ARG A 45 -1.82 11.78 -10.63
C ARG A 45 -0.84 12.87 -10.19
N ASP A 46 0.35 12.49 -9.76
CA ASP A 46 1.40 13.42 -9.36
C ASP A 46 2.50 13.54 -10.43
N GLY A 47 2.24 13.09 -11.67
CA GLY A 47 3.20 13.18 -12.77
C GLY A 47 4.45 12.31 -12.59
N MET A 48 4.36 11.25 -11.80
CA MET A 48 5.44 10.31 -11.53
C MET A 48 5.28 9.02 -12.35
N SER A 49 6.40 8.36 -12.63
CA SER A 49 6.40 6.95 -13.05
C SER A 49 6.29 6.03 -11.84
N VAL A 50 5.82 4.79 -12.04
CA VAL A 50 5.70 3.80 -10.95
C VAL A 50 7.04 3.57 -10.22
N PRO A 51 8.19 3.41 -10.90
CA PRO A 51 9.48 3.33 -10.21
C PRO A 51 9.78 4.55 -9.33
N GLN A 52 9.49 5.77 -9.79
CA GLN A 52 9.72 6.99 -9.02
C GLN A 52 8.84 7.05 -7.76
N LEU A 53 7.57 6.69 -7.89
CA LEU A 53 6.66 6.57 -6.75
C LEU A 53 7.17 5.54 -5.74
N CYS A 54 7.57 4.36 -6.21
CA CYS A 54 8.10 3.30 -5.34
C CYS A 54 9.36 3.76 -4.60
N THR A 55 10.32 4.39 -5.28
CA THR A 55 11.52 4.93 -4.63
C THR A 55 11.16 5.96 -3.57
N ARG A 56 10.32 6.95 -3.90
CA ARG A 56 9.91 7.99 -2.95
C ARG A 56 9.23 7.41 -1.70
N LEU A 57 8.31 6.47 -1.89
CA LEU A 57 7.62 5.81 -0.78
C LEU A 57 8.58 4.97 0.07
N HIS A 58 9.57 4.34 -0.54
CA HIS A 58 10.59 3.60 0.19
C HIS A 58 11.43 4.53 1.06
N ASP A 59 11.93 5.63 0.49
CA ASP A 59 12.79 6.59 1.18
C ASP A 59 12.05 7.27 2.35
N GLU A 60 10.79 7.69 2.14
CA GLU A 60 9.96 8.27 3.19
C GLU A 60 9.64 7.25 4.31
N LEU A 61 9.44 5.97 3.96
CA LEU A 61 9.16 4.92 4.95
C LEU A 61 10.40 4.56 5.78
N GLU A 62 11.58 4.54 5.16
CA GLU A 62 12.86 4.29 5.83
C GLU A 62 13.25 5.44 6.76
N ALA A 63 12.90 6.69 6.40
CA ALA A 63 13.11 7.83 7.28
C ALA A 63 12.24 7.79 8.56
N GLU A 64 11.02 7.25 8.46
CA GLU A 64 10.07 7.17 9.58
C GLU A 64 10.24 5.91 10.45
N ARG A 65 10.78 4.82 9.89
CA ARG A 65 10.88 3.52 10.56
C ARG A 65 12.31 3.02 10.58
N GLN A 66 12.72 2.33 11.65
CA GLN A 66 14.03 1.67 11.78
C GLN A 66 14.11 0.38 10.93
N GLY A 67 13.80 0.48 9.63
CA GLY A 67 13.86 -0.62 8.67
C GLY A 67 12.51 -0.99 8.04
N ILE A 68 12.60 -1.52 6.81
CA ILE A 68 11.45 -1.97 6.02
C ILE A 68 11.55 -3.49 5.86
N GLU A 69 10.81 -4.24 6.66
CA GLU A 69 10.85 -5.71 6.59
C GLU A 69 10.14 -6.26 5.34
N ASN A 70 9.07 -5.62 4.86
CA ASN A 70 8.28 -6.11 3.73
C ASN A 70 7.69 -4.98 2.88
N PHE A 71 8.51 -4.43 1.97
CA PHE A 71 8.10 -3.35 1.08
C PHE A 71 6.95 -3.75 0.13
N ALA A 72 6.91 -5.00 -0.35
CA ALA A 72 5.83 -5.45 -1.22
C ALA A 72 4.47 -5.48 -0.50
N SER A 73 4.43 -5.92 0.76
CA SER A 73 3.20 -5.84 1.58
C SER A 73 2.78 -4.41 1.83
N PHE A 74 3.73 -3.51 2.10
CA PHE A 74 3.44 -2.09 2.24
C PHE A 74 2.77 -1.51 0.98
N LEU A 75 3.30 -1.80 -0.21
CA LEU A 75 2.70 -1.32 -1.47
C LEU A 75 1.27 -1.84 -1.69
N ARG A 76 0.99 -3.11 -1.35
CA ARG A 76 -0.39 -3.65 -1.41
C ARG A 76 -1.33 -2.90 -0.47
N VAL A 77 -0.89 -2.61 0.75
CA VAL A 77 -1.66 -1.83 1.73
C VAL A 77 -1.87 -0.40 1.24
N CYS A 78 -0.86 0.24 0.63
CA CYS A 78 -1.01 1.56 0.02
C CYS A 78 -2.11 1.59 -1.05
N CYS A 79 -2.14 0.59 -1.94
CA CYS A 79 -3.18 0.49 -2.96
C CYS A 79 -4.57 0.33 -2.35
N GLY A 80 -4.72 -0.56 -1.36
CA GLY A 80 -5.99 -0.75 -0.66
C GLY A 80 -6.45 0.52 0.07
N ARG A 81 -5.53 1.22 0.73
CA ARG A 81 -5.82 2.51 1.41
C ARG A 81 -6.20 3.59 0.42
N TYR A 82 -5.54 3.69 -0.73
CA TYR A 82 -5.88 4.64 -1.78
C TYR A 82 -7.35 4.46 -2.24
N LEU A 83 -7.73 3.22 -2.58
CA LEU A 83 -9.10 2.91 -2.99
C LEU A 83 -10.12 3.16 -1.87
N ALA A 84 -9.79 2.81 -0.63
CA ALA A 84 -10.65 3.06 0.53
C ALA A 84 -10.85 4.57 0.78
N LEU A 85 -9.79 5.36 0.67
CA LEU A 85 -9.85 6.81 0.81
C LEU A 85 -10.64 7.47 -0.33
N GLN A 86 -10.64 6.89 -1.53
CA GLN A 86 -11.54 7.32 -2.59
C GLN A 86 -13.00 7.01 -2.29
N LEU A 87 -13.28 5.87 -1.67
CA LEU A 87 -14.63 5.47 -1.27
C LEU A 87 -15.16 6.33 -0.12
N SER A 88 -14.30 6.74 0.82
CA SER A 88 -14.67 7.61 1.95
C SER A 88 -14.72 9.10 1.59
N GLY A 89 -14.35 9.47 0.36
CA GLY A 89 -14.27 10.86 -0.09
C GLY A 89 -13.04 11.63 0.40
N GLY A 90 -12.07 10.94 1.01
CA GLY A 90 -10.78 11.53 1.39
C GLY A 90 -9.91 11.88 0.19
N ILE A 91 -9.92 11.04 -0.85
CA ILE A 91 -9.23 11.28 -2.12
C ILE A 91 -10.26 11.43 -3.23
N PRO A 92 -10.26 12.52 -4.02
CA PRO A 92 -11.14 12.66 -5.17
C PRO A 92 -10.89 11.56 -6.22
N ARG A 93 -11.95 11.03 -6.83
CA ARG A 93 -11.85 10.09 -7.97
C ARG A 93 -11.40 10.77 -9.27
N ASP A 94 -11.45 12.09 -9.33
CA ASP A 94 -10.91 12.87 -10.44
C ASP A 94 -9.38 12.73 -10.45
N ALA A 95 -8.86 12.05 -11.46
CA ALA A 95 -7.44 11.80 -11.65
C ALA A 95 -6.65 13.06 -12.07
N SER A 96 -7.32 14.14 -12.47
CA SER A 96 -6.65 15.42 -12.77
C SER A 96 -6.17 16.15 -11.52
N ILE A 97 -6.66 15.78 -10.34
CA ILE A 97 -6.28 16.38 -9.05
C ILE A 97 -5.08 15.61 -8.47
N PRO A 98 -3.89 16.26 -8.33
CA PRO A 98 -2.71 15.62 -7.76
C PRO A 98 -2.93 15.24 -6.29
N ILE A 99 -2.48 14.05 -5.88
CA ILE A 99 -2.63 13.60 -4.48
C ILE A 99 -1.77 14.49 -3.57
N GLY A 100 -0.59 14.90 -4.04
CA GLY A 100 0.30 15.82 -3.31
C GLY A 100 -0.31 17.21 -3.04
N SER A 101 -1.39 17.60 -3.74
CA SER A 101 -2.09 18.87 -3.51
C SER A 101 -3.10 18.81 -2.36
N LEU A 102 -3.43 17.61 -1.88
CA LEU A 102 -4.47 17.41 -0.87
C LEU A 102 -3.96 17.73 0.53
N ASN A 103 -4.84 18.20 1.41
CA ASN A 103 -4.51 18.35 2.83
C ASN A 103 -4.51 16.98 3.52
N ALA A 104 -3.32 16.42 3.78
CA ALA A 104 -3.17 15.10 4.36
C ALA A 104 -3.97 14.87 5.65
N ARG A 105 -4.04 15.87 6.56
CA ARG A 105 -4.82 15.74 7.80
C ARG A 105 -6.32 15.56 7.54
N ARG A 106 -6.87 16.29 6.57
CA ARG A 106 -8.28 16.14 6.17
C ARG A 106 -8.53 14.80 5.48
N VAL A 107 -7.63 14.37 4.59
CA VAL A 107 -7.72 13.06 3.93
C VAL A 107 -7.79 11.95 4.98
N LEU A 108 -6.82 11.92 5.90
CA LEU A 108 -6.72 10.90 6.95
C LEU A 108 -7.90 10.93 7.93
N ALA A 109 -8.53 12.10 8.16
CA ALA A 109 -9.73 12.19 9.00
C ALA A 109 -10.95 11.47 8.40
N THR A 110 -10.97 11.23 7.09
CA THR A 110 -12.03 10.44 6.42
C THR A 110 -11.79 8.94 6.48
N GLU A 111 -10.61 8.50 6.92
CA GLU A 111 -10.24 7.09 6.96
C GLU A 111 -11.10 6.36 8.01
N GLN A 112 -12.20 5.75 7.57
CA GLN A 112 -12.92 4.79 8.39
C GLN A 112 -11.99 3.59 8.55
N ARG A 113 -11.50 3.27 9.76
CA ARG A 113 -10.77 2.02 10.00
C ARG A 113 -11.77 0.86 10.03
N PRO A 114 -11.98 0.11 8.94
CA PRO A 114 -13.00 -0.94 8.92
C PRO A 114 -12.49 -2.19 9.67
N PHE A 115 -11.18 -2.29 9.85
CA PHE A 115 -10.47 -3.46 10.38
C PHE A 115 -9.60 -3.11 11.59
N SER A 116 -10.06 -2.20 12.44
CA SER A 116 -9.36 -1.87 13.70
C SER A 116 -9.09 -3.14 14.50
N SER A 117 -7.82 -3.55 14.44
CA SER A 117 -7.12 -4.49 15.30
C SER A 117 -7.85 -4.81 16.61
N ARG A 118 -8.37 -6.04 16.73
CA ARG A 118 -8.21 -6.74 18.01
C ARG A 118 -6.71 -6.75 18.25
N ARG A 119 -6.25 -5.93 19.20
CA ARG A 119 -4.88 -6.00 19.72
C ARG A 119 -4.69 -7.47 20.11
N ALA A 120 -3.79 -8.19 19.42
CA ALA A 120 -3.44 -9.52 19.87
C ALA A 120 -2.96 -9.37 21.33
N PRO A 121 -3.46 -10.18 22.29
CA PRO A 121 -2.93 -10.13 23.64
C PRO A 121 -1.43 -10.39 23.54
N ASP A 122 -0.64 -9.56 24.24
CA ASP A 122 0.79 -9.76 24.38
C ASP A 122 1.00 -11.21 24.81
N ARG A 123 1.81 -11.96 24.04
CA ARG A 123 2.19 -13.30 24.43
C ARG A 123 2.98 -13.18 25.72
N GLU A 124 2.34 -13.42 26.86
CA GLU A 124 3.04 -13.68 28.12
C GLU A 124 4.00 -14.83 27.87
N THR A 125 5.29 -14.54 27.95
CA THR A 125 6.36 -15.54 27.95
C THR A 125 6.10 -16.48 29.13
N PRO A 126 5.99 -17.80 28.92
CA PRO A 126 5.89 -18.73 30.05
C PRO A 126 7.19 -18.64 30.84
N GLN A 127 7.15 -18.09 32.04
CA GLN A 127 8.21 -18.33 33.02
C GLN A 127 8.14 -19.80 33.40
N THR A 128 9.06 -20.57 32.82
CA THR A 128 9.33 -21.95 33.17
C THR A 128 9.51 -22.08 34.68
N LEU A 129 8.66 -22.91 35.31
CA LEU A 129 8.90 -23.48 36.63
C LEU A 129 10.28 -24.14 36.63
N ALA A 130 11.23 -23.58 37.37
CA ALA A 130 12.38 -24.33 37.86
C ALA A 130 12.02 -24.82 39.28
N ALA A 131 12.17 -26.13 39.45
CA ALA A 131 11.95 -26.88 40.68
C ALA A 131 12.95 -26.52 41.79
#